data_AF-A0A8S3I7M9-F1
#
_entry.id   AF-A0A8S3I7M9-F1
#
_cell.length_a   1.000
_cell.length_b   1.000
_cell.length_c   1.000
_cell.angle_alpha   90.00
_cell.angle_beta   90.00
_cell.angle_gamma   90.00
#
_symmetry.space_group_name_H-M   'P 1'
#
loop_
_entity.id
_entity.type
_entity.pdbx_description
1 polymer ?
#
loop_
_entity_poly.entity_id
_entity_poly.type
_entity_poly.pdbx_seq_one_letter_code
_entity_poly.pdbx_strand_id
1 'polypeptide(L)'
;ITIPVVAAVREILLEINEPLQGKDVVIIGRSKYVGTPLALMLSQSTTASKSSLISGATVTICHRDTHLNNLTWYCKNADIVISAVGRAKVVQHRMIKEGAVVIDVGISKSWTDKTVTSKNFFVGDVDFDEVKRVARWITPVPGGVGPITVACLVSNLLELARQRQKNK
;
A
#
# COMPACT_ATOMS: atom_id res chain seq x y z
N ILE A 1 -0.33 19.54 -0.86
CA ILE A 1 0.70 18.55 -1.26
C ILE A 1 0.49 17.30 -0.44
N THR A 2 0.42 16.15 -1.10
CA THR A 2 0.20 14.84 -0.44
C THR A 2 1.55 14.16 -0.18
N ILE A 3 1.64 13.35 0.89
CA ILE A 3 2.84 12.55 1.17
C ILE A 3 3.13 11.63 -0.04
N PRO A 4 4.35 11.62 -0.61
CA PRO A 4 4.63 10.93 -1.87
C PRO A 4 4.25 9.44 -1.89
N VAL A 5 4.50 8.70 -0.80
CA VAL A 5 4.14 7.27 -0.73
C VAL A 5 2.62 7.07 -0.72
N VAL A 6 1.88 7.93 -0.01
CA VAL A 6 0.41 7.89 0.01
C VAL A 6 -0.15 8.20 -1.38
N ALA A 7 0.43 9.18 -2.08
CA ALA A 7 0.11 9.47 -3.46
C ALA A 7 0.43 8.28 -4.38
N ALA A 8 1.57 7.61 -4.20
CA ALA A 8 1.93 6.44 -5.00
C ALA A 8 0.94 5.28 -4.86
N VAL A 9 0.51 4.97 -3.63
CA VAL A 9 -0.53 3.96 -3.39
C VAL A 9 -1.85 4.37 -4.02
N ARG A 10 -2.21 5.67 -3.96
CA ARG A 10 -3.40 6.20 -4.66
C ARG A 10 -3.30 5.99 -6.18
N GLU A 11 -2.18 6.32 -6.81
CA GLU A 11 -2.00 6.14 -8.26
C GLU A 11 -2.08 4.67 -8.65
N ILE A 12 -1.53 3.76 -7.85
CA ILE A 12 -1.67 2.31 -8.06
C ILE A 12 -3.15 1.90 -8.00
N LEU A 13 -3.89 2.36 -7.00
CA LEU A 13 -5.31 2.04 -6.87
C LEU A 13 -6.15 2.61 -8.02
N LEU A 14 -5.78 3.78 -8.54
CA LEU A 14 -6.40 4.36 -9.75
C LEU A 14 -6.15 3.51 -10.98
N GLU A 15 -4.93 2.99 -11.15
CA GLU A 15 -4.55 2.13 -12.28
C GLU A 15 -5.31 0.79 -12.26
N ILE A 16 -5.57 0.24 -11.07
CA ILE A 16 -6.43 -0.96 -10.91
C ILE A 16 -7.86 -0.70 -11.39
N ASN A 17 -8.27 0.58 -11.41
CA ASN A 17 -9.55 1.05 -11.95
C ASN A 17 -10.77 0.36 -11.33
N GLU A 18 -10.74 0.15 -10.00
CA GLU A 18 -11.84 -0.41 -9.24
C GLU A 18 -12.35 0.59 -8.18
N PRO A 19 -13.68 0.81 -8.07
CA PRO A 19 -14.25 1.64 -7.03
C PRO A 19 -13.98 1.08 -5.62
N LEU A 20 -13.47 1.93 -4.72
CA LEU A 20 -13.24 1.57 -3.32
C LEU A 20 -14.48 1.72 -2.43
N GLN A 21 -15.55 2.34 -2.93
CA GLN A 21 -16.75 2.57 -2.16
C GLN A 21 -17.36 1.25 -1.66
N GLY A 22 -17.52 1.12 -0.34
CA GLY A 22 -18.08 -0.07 0.30
C GLY A 22 -17.15 -1.28 0.34
N LYS A 23 -15.89 -1.15 -0.12
CA LYS A 23 -14.88 -2.21 -0.05
C LYS A 23 -14.22 -2.25 1.32
N ASP A 24 -13.85 -3.45 1.75
CA ASP A 24 -13.07 -3.65 2.98
C ASP A 24 -11.58 -3.55 2.68
N VAL A 25 -10.92 -2.56 3.28
CA VAL A 25 -9.48 -2.32 3.13
C VAL A 25 -8.79 -2.56 4.46
N VAL A 26 -7.76 -3.41 4.45
CA VAL A 26 -6.88 -3.62 5.61
C VAL A 26 -5.53 -2.98 5.34
N ILE A 27 -5.11 -2.09 6.25
CA ILE A 27 -3.78 -1.50 6.25
C ILE A 27 -2.98 -2.09 7.40
N ILE A 28 -1.88 -2.76 7.10
CA ILE A 28 -0.98 -3.34 8.08
C ILE A 28 0.18 -2.35 8.30
N GLY A 29 0.14 -1.66 9.44
CA GLY A 29 1.06 -0.59 9.78
C GLY A 29 0.32 0.74 9.95
N ARG A 30 0.69 1.50 10.98
CA ARG A 30 0.05 2.78 11.37
C ARG A 30 1.04 3.94 11.44
N SER A 31 2.06 3.92 10.58
CA SER A 31 3.08 4.96 10.59
C SER A 31 2.49 6.31 10.17
N LYS A 32 3.08 7.40 10.67
CA LYS A 32 2.69 8.77 10.30
C LYS A 32 2.95 9.11 8.82
N TYR A 33 3.73 8.28 8.13
CA TYR A 33 4.16 8.52 6.74
C TYR A 33 3.36 7.71 5.72
N VAL A 34 2.78 6.59 6.12
CA VAL A 34 2.08 5.69 5.20
C VAL A 34 0.72 5.31 5.76
N GLY A 35 0.68 4.46 6.79
CA GLY A 35 -0.56 3.78 7.20
C GLY A 35 -1.68 4.70 7.64
N THR A 36 -1.41 5.59 8.61
CA THR A 36 -2.43 6.53 9.13
C THR A 36 -2.94 7.51 8.09
N PRO A 37 -2.09 8.25 7.33
CA PRO A 37 -2.59 9.17 6.32
C PRO A 37 -3.30 8.45 5.17
N LEU A 38 -2.86 7.22 4.82
CA LEU A 38 -3.54 6.41 3.81
C LEU A 38 -4.93 5.99 4.29
N ALA A 39 -5.06 5.53 5.54
CA ALA A 39 -6.35 5.15 6.11
C ALA A 39 -7.36 6.31 6.05
N LEU A 40 -6.93 7.51 6.45
CA LEU A 40 -7.76 8.71 6.39
C LEU A 40 -8.15 9.10 4.96
N MET A 41 -7.26 8.89 3.98
CA MET A 41 -7.56 9.19 2.59
C MET A 41 -8.61 8.21 2.02
N LEU A 42 -8.46 6.92 2.31
CA LEU A 42 -9.35 5.88 1.76
C LEU A 42 -10.74 5.88 2.40
N SER A 43 -10.84 6.27 3.69
CA SER A 43 -12.11 6.33 4.42
C SER A 43 -12.91 7.62 4.20
N GLN A 44 -12.34 8.63 3.54
CA GLN A 44 -13.04 9.87 3.24
C GLN A 44 -14.30 9.61 2.41
N SER A 45 -15.33 10.44 2.61
CA SER A 45 -16.54 10.40 1.80
C SER A 45 -16.21 10.64 0.32
N THR A 46 -16.88 9.91 -0.56
CA THR A 46 -16.77 10.08 -2.02
C THR A 46 -17.15 11.49 -2.48
N THR A 47 -18.00 12.18 -1.74
CA THR A 47 -18.39 13.58 -2.00
C THR A 47 -17.31 14.61 -1.68
N ALA A 48 -16.32 14.24 -0.86
CA ALA A 48 -15.22 15.11 -0.45
C ALA A 48 -13.92 14.82 -1.22
N SER A 49 -13.87 13.72 -1.98
CA SER A 49 -12.68 13.29 -2.69
C SER A 49 -12.59 13.88 -4.09
N LYS A 50 -11.36 14.19 -4.54
CA LYS A 50 -11.08 14.61 -5.92
C LYS A 50 -11.26 13.49 -6.95
N SER A 51 -11.36 12.23 -6.48
CA SER A 51 -11.64 11.06 -7.31
C SER A 51 -12.62 10.15 -6.60
N SER A 52 -13.76 9.89 -7.25
CA SER A 52 -14.80 8.98 -6.73
C SER A 52 -14.31 7.54 -6.57
N LEU A 53 -13.25 7.16 -7.30
CA LEU A 53 -12.71 5.79 -7.25
C LEU A 53 -11.96 5.50 -5.96
N ILE A 54 -11.28 6.49 -5.35
CA ILE A 54 -10.34 6.26 -4.24
C ILE A 54 -10.86 6.85 -2.91
N SER A 55 -12.10 6.52 -2.57
CA SER A 55 -12.76 7.01 -1.36
C SER A 55 -13.97 6.13 -1.00
N GLY A 56 -14.46 6.24 0.23
CA GLY A 56 -15.64 5.51 0.72
C GLY A 56 -15.38 4.05 1.12
N ALA A 57 -14.13 3.67 1.39
CA ALA A 57 -13.79 2.34 1.87
C ALA A 57 -14.03 2.19 3.38
N THR A 58 -14.38 0.98 3.81
CA THR A 58 -14.31 0.58 5.22
C THR A 58 -12.87 0.19 5.53
N VAL A 59 -12.17 0.99 6.34
CA VAL A 59 -10.72 0.80 6.58
C VAL A 59 -10.45 0.24 7.98
N THR A 60 -9.74 -0.88 8.04
CA THR A 60 -9.19 -1.44 9.28
C THR A 60 -7.67 -1.27 9.31
N ILE A 61 -7.15 -0.66 10.38
CA ILE A 61 -5.70 -0.54 10.60
C ILE A 61 -5.24 -1.61 11.58
N CYS A 62 -4.37 -2.50 11.12
CA CYS A 62 -3.64 -3.45 11.97
C CYS A 62 -2.24 -2.91 12.31
N HIS A 63 -1.69 -3.31 13.45
CA HIS A 63 -0.35 -2.91 13.92
C HIS A 63 0.35 -4.04 14.66
N ARG A 64 1.56 -3.78 15.15
CA ARG A 64 2.41 -4.76 15.85
C ARG A 64 1.77 -5.42 17.08
N ASP A 65 0.74 -4.81 17.67
CA ASP A 65 0.05 -5.33 18.86
C ASP A 65 -1.30 -5.99 18.50
N THR A 66 -1.67 -5.97 17.22
CA THR A 66 -2.83 -6.73 16.73
C THR A 66 -2.51 -8.21 16.82
N HIS A 67 -3.33 -8.96 17.57
CA HIS A 67 -3.18 -10.40 17.71
C HIS A 67 -3.19 -11.09 16.34
N LEU A 68 -2.33 -12.10 16.15
CA LEU A 68 -2.12 -12.74 14.84
C LEU A 68 -3.41 -13.34 14.25
N ASN A 69 -4.27 -13.93 15.09
CA ASN A 69 -5.56 -14.47 14.65
C ASN A 69 -6.48 -13.37 14.12
N ASN A 70 -6.49 -12.19 14.76
CA ASN A 70 -7.30 -11.06 14.30
C ASN A 70 -6.74 -10.47 13.01
N LEU A 71 -5.40 -10.29 12.94
CA LEU A 71 -4.74 -9.84 11.71
C LEU A 71 -5.09 -10.76 10.53
N THR A 72 -5.00 -12.08 10.74
CA THR A 72 -5.35 -13.07 9.71
C THR A 72 -6.82 -12.97 9.32
N TRP A 73 -7.72 -12.84 10.29
CA TRP A 73 -9.16 -12.69 10.04
C TRP A 73 -9.47 -11.42 9.24
N TYR A 74 -8.92 -10.27 9.62
CA TYR A 74 -9.12 -9.02 8.87
C TYR A 74 -8.62 -9.16 7.43
N CYS A 75 -7.39 -9.63 7.23
CA CYS A 75 -6.83 -9.80 5.89
C CYS A 75 -7.63 -10.81 5.03
N LYS A 76 -8.18 -11.87 5.63
CA LYS A 76 -8.96 -12.89 4.92
C LYS A 76 -10.33 -12.41 4.46
N ASN A 77 -10.86 -11.35 5.06
CA ASN A 77 -12.14 -10.77 4.70
C ASN A 77 -12.00 -9.50 3.83
N ALA A 78 -10.80 -8.91 3.78
CA ALA A 78 -10.54 -7.69 3.02
C ALA A 78 -10.52 -7.93 1.50
N ASP A 79 -11.06 -6.96 0.75
CA ASP A 79 -10.92 -6.88 -0.70
C ASP A 79 -9.52 -6.37 -1.10
N ILE A 80 -8.92 -5.55 -0.24
CA ILE A 80 -7.63 -4.91 -0.46
C ILE A 80 -6.79 -5.00 0.82
N VAL A 81 -5.57 -5.50 0.69
CA VAL A 81 -4.58 -5.55 1.77
C VAL A 81 -3.38 -4.68 1.40
N ILE A 82 -3.06 -3.72 2.24
CA ILE A 82 -1.92 -2.81 2.06
C ILE A 82 -0.95 -3.00 3.22
N SER A 83 0.27 -3.49 2.94
CA SER A 83 1.30 -3.69 3.98
C SER A 83 2.35 -2.59 3.95
N ALA A 84 2.63 -1.99 5.10
CA ALA A 84 3.59 -0.91 5.28
C ALA A 84 4.33 -1.02 6.62
N VAL A 85 4.79 -2.23 6.95
CA VAL A 85 5.44 -2.58 8.22
C VAL A 85 6.96 -2.54 8.11
N GLY A 86 7.54 -2.87 6.96
CA GLY A 86 8.99 -2.95 6.78
C GLY A 86 9.58 -4.18 7.47
N ARG A 87 8.90 -5.33 7.35
CA ARG A 87 9.36 -6.64 7.84
C ARG A 87 9.04 -7.71 6.81
N ALA A 88 10.09 -8.40 6.36
CA ALA A 88 10.00 -9.43 5.34
C ALA A 88 8.95 -10.51 5.64
N LYS A 89 8.11 -10.82 4.65
CA LYS A 89 7.20 -11.98 4.61
C LYS A 89 6.23 -12.11 5.79
N VAL A 90 5.80 -10.98 6.37
CA VAL A 90 4.74 -10.93 7.38
C VAL A 90 3.39 -11.34 6.78
N VAL A 91 3.11 -10.92 5.54
CA VAL A 91 1.86 -11.24 4.85
C VAL A 91 2.05 -12.50 4.02
N GLN A 92 1.28 -13.54 4.35
CA GLN A 92 1.39 -14.86 3.75
C GLN A 92 0.10 -15.24 3.03
N HIS A 93 0.16 -16.14 2.04
CA HIS A 93 -0.97 -16.48 1.17
C HIS A 93 -2.24 -16.89 1.95
N ARG A 94 -2.09 -17.62 3.06
CA ARG A 94 -3.22 -18.05 3.91
C ARG A 94 -3.96 -16.91 4.60
N MET A 95 -3.41 -15.71 4.61
CA MET A 95 -4.03 -14.51 5.16
C MET A 95 -4.84 -13.74 4.11
N ILE A 96 -4.74 -14.08 2.84
CA ILE A 96 -5.28 -13.28 1.74
C ILE A 96 -6.59 -13.89 1.23
N LYS A 97 -7.64 -13.07 1.10
CA LYS A 97 -8.89 -13.44 0.42
C LYS A 97 -8.59 -13.78 -1.05
N GLU A 98 -9.19 -14.83 -1.57
CA GLU A 98 -9.05 -15.17 -2.98
C GLU A 98 -9.56 -14.02 -3.87
N GLY A 99 -8.76 -13.63 -4.85
CA GLY A 99 -9.06 -12.49 -5.71
C GLY A 99 -8.86 -11.12 -5.05
N ALA A 100 -8.25 -11.02 -3.87
CA ALA A 100 -7.92 -9.71 -3.29
C ALA A 100 -6.84 -8.97 -4.08
N VAL A 101 -6.80 -7.65 -3.89
CA VAL A 101 -5.68 -6.79 -4.29
C VAL A 101 -4.68 -6.70 -3.13
N VAL A 102 -3.39 -6.83 -3.41
CA VAL A 102 -2.34 -6.70 -2.41
C VAL A 102 -1.32 -5.62 -2.81
N ILE A 103 -1.13 -4.62 -1.95
CA ILE A 103 -0.14 -3.55 -2.16
C ILE A 103 0.93 -3.65 -1.07
N ASP A 104 2.15 -4.00 -1.48
CA ASP A 104 3.33 -4.09 -0.65
C ASP A 104 4.14 -2.80 -0.74
N VAL A 105 4.01 -1.98 0.29
CA VAL A 105 4.77 -0.73 0.48
C VAL A 105 6.07 -1.00 1.24
N GLY A 106 6.16 -2.15 1.92
CA GLY A 106 7.28 -2.52 2.77
C GLY A 106 8.56 -2.72 1.98
N ILE A 107 9.68 -2.31 2.57
CA ILE A 107 11.00 -2.64 2.07
C ILE A 107 11.88 -3.08 3.24
N SER A 108 12.40 -4.29 3.12
CA SER A 108 13.31 -4.91 4.08
C SER A 108 14.54 -5.42 3.35
N LYS A 109 15.66 -5.49 4.05
CA LYS A 109 16.88 -6.12 3.53
C LYS A 109 16.87 -7.61 3.88
N SER A 110 17.15 -8.46 2.90
CA SER A 110 17.35 -9.89 3.12
C SER A 110 18.74 -10.12 3.70
N TRP A 111 18.92 -9.91 5.01
CA TRP A 111 20.22 -10.09 5.67
C TRP A 111 20.54 -11.55 6.03
N THR A 112 19.56 -12.45 5.95
CA THR A 112 19.63 -13.80 6.56
C THR A 112 19.75 -14.94 5.55
N ASP A 113 19.71 -14.65 4.25
CA ASP A 113 19.74 -15.69 3.22
C ASP A 113 21.13 -15.77 2.57
N LYS A 114 21.76 -16.96 2.64
CA LYS A 114 23.09 -17.23 2.08
C LYS A 114 23.10 -17.18 0.55
N THR A 115 21.93 -17.12 -0.08
CA THR A 115 21.73 -16.98 -1.53
C THR A 115 21.50 -15.53 -1.99
N VAL A 116 21.74 -14.55 -1.10
CA VAL A 116 21.55 -13.13 -1.41
C VAL A 116 22.58 -12.67 -2.44
N THR A 117 22.06 -12.35 -3.61
CA THR A 117 22.68 -11.59 -4.69
C THR A 117 22.19 -10.15 -4.65
N SER A 118 22.76 -9.28 -5.47
CA SER A 118 22.26 -7.90 -5.64
C SER A 118 20.78 -7.84 -6.08
N LYS A 119 20.25 -8.93 -6.68
CA LYS A 119 18.87 -8.99 -7.22
C LYS A 119 17.79 -9.28 -6.18
N ASN A 120 18.11 -9.99 -5.09
CA ASN A 120 17.16 -10.36 -4.01
C ASN A 120 17.56 -9.72 -2.66
N PHE A 121 18.36 -8.65 -2.70
CA PHE A 121 18.78 -7.91 -1.51
C PHE A 121 17.62 -7.19 -0.83
N PHE A 122 16.66 -6.68 -1.61
CA PHE A 122 15.45 -6.04 -1.10
C PHE A 122 14.25 -6.96 -1.28
N VAL A 123 13.48 -7.11 -0.20
CA VAL A 123 12.25 -7.90 -0.15
C VAL A 123 11.15 -7.09 0.53
N GLY A 124 9.91 -7.34 0.12
CA GLY A 124 8.73 -6.68 0.67
C GLY A 124 8.19 -7.36 1.92
N ASP A 125 7.10 -6.80 2.46
CA ASP A 125 6.40 -7.38 3.59
C ASP A 125 5.60 -8.65 3.22
N VAL A 126 5.33 -8.84 1.92
CA VAL A 126 4.50 -9.90 1.38
C VAL A 126 5.37 -11.03 0.83
N ASP A 127 4.97 -12.27 1.10
CA ASP A 127 5.55 -13.44 0.45
C ASP A 127 5.02 -13.55 -1.00
N PHE A 128 5.63 -12.75 -1.89
CA PHE A 128 5.12 -12.47 -3.23
C PHE A 128 4.79 -13.72 -4.05
N ASP A 129 5.66 -14.73 -4.05
CA ASP A 129 5.50 -15.93 -4.87
C ASP A 129 4.27 -16.76 -4.50
N GLU A 130 3.96 -16.84 -3.21
CA GLU A 130 2.81 -17.57 -2.71
C GLU A 130 1.53 -16.72 -2.80
N VAL A 131 1.62 -15.42 -2.48
CA VAL A 131 0.46 -14.53 -2.50
C VAL A 131 -0.02 -14.25 -3.93
N LYS A 132 0.88 -14.18 -4.92
CA LYS A 132 0.55 -14.01 -6.34
C LYS A 132 -0.37 -15.11 -6.87
N ARG A 133 -0.36 -16.31 -6.27
CA ARG A 133 -1.24 -17.42 -6.68
C ARG A 133 -2.69 -17.25 -6.22
N VAL A 134 -2.94 -16.37 -5.25
CA VAL A 134 -4.26 -16.17 -4.60
C VAL A 134 -4.83 -14.79 -4.88
N ALA A 135 -3.99 -13.76 -4.91
CA ALA A 135 -4.38 -12.40 -5.21
C ALA A 135 -4.63 -12.21 -6.72
N ARG A 136 -5.64 -11.44 -7.10
CA ARG A 136 -5.84 -11.06 -8.52
C ARG A 136 -4.84 -10.01 -8.99
N TRP A 137 -4.29 -9.24 -8.05
CA TRP A 137 -3.37 -8.14 -8.33
C TRP A 137 -2.41 -7.97 -7.14
N ILE A 138 -1.12 -7.81 -7.41
CA ILE A 138 -0.09 -7.65 -6.39
C ILE A 138 1.08 -6.77 -6.86
N THR A 139 1.56 -5.85 -6.03
CA THR A 139 2.81 -5.11 -6.32
C THR A 139 4.05 -5.96 -6.04
N PRO A 140 5.06 -5.99 -6.92
CA PRO A 140 6.35 -6.59 -6.62
C PRO A 140 7.21 -5.68 -5.74
N VAL A 141 8.13 -6.28 -4.97
CA VAL A 141 9.22 -5.57 -4.31
C VAL A 141 10.53 -6.29 -4.65
N PRO A 142 11.49 -5.62 -5.31
CA PRO A 142 11.46 -4.24 -5.81
C PRO A 142 10.55 -4.05 -7.03
N GLY A 143 10.31 -2.79 -7.42
CA GLY A 143 9.64 -2.43 -8.69
C GLY A 143 8.19 -1.97 -8.58
N GLY A 144 7.54 -2.12 -7.42
CA GLY A 144 6.17 -1.66 -7.18
C GLY A 144 6.07 -0.21 -6.70
N VAL A 145 5.79 -0.02 -5.40
CA VAL A 145 5.46 1.30 -4.82
C VAL A 145 6.64 2.30 -4.84
N GLY A 146 7.87 1.79 -4.75
CA GLY A 146 9.09 2.61 -4.66
C GLY A 146 9.30 3.58 -5.83
N PRO A 147 9.38 3.10 -7.08
CA PRO A 147 9.53 3.97 -8.25
C PRO A 147 8.43 5.03 -8.39
N ILE A 148 7.17 4.66 -8.10
CA ILE A 148 6.03 5.58 -8.17
C ILE A 148 6.14 6.65 -7.08
N THR A 149 6.64 6.30 -5.89
CA THR A 149 6.90 7.28 -4.81
C THR A 149 7.86 8.38 -5.27
N VAL A 150 8.91 8.02 -6.01
CA VAL A 150 9.87 9.00 -6.56
C VAL A 150 9.19 9.90 -7.59
N ALA A 151 8.37 9.33 -8.48
CA ALA A 151 7.60 10.11 -9.45
C ALA A 151 6.62 11.10 -8.77
N CYS A 152 5.91 10.66 -7.73
CA CYS A 152 5.01 11.51 -6.95
C CYS A 152 5.76 12.65 -6.23
N LEU A 153 6.99 12.39 -5.73
CA LEU A 153 7.83 13.44 -5.15
C LEU A 153 8.20 14.51 -6.18
N VAL A 154 8.61 14.10 -7.39
CA VAL A 154 8.92 15.04 -8.48
C VAL A 154 7.67 15.83 -8.89
N SER A 155 6.51 15.17 -8.98
CA SER A 155 5.23 15.83 -9.26
C SER A 155 4.89 16.92 -8.23
N ASN A 156 5.05 16.60 -6.93
CA ASN A 156 4.87 17.57 -5.84
C ASN A 156 5.82 18.78 -5.98
N LEU A 157 7.09 18.53 -6.34
CA LEU A 157 8.08 19.59 -6.57
C LEU A 157 7.68 20.51 -7.73
N LEU A 158 7.22 19.95 -8.84
CA LEU A 158 6.76 20.72 -10.00
C LEU A 158 5.52 21.57 -9.67
N GLU A 159 4.57 21.02 -8.90
CA GLU A 159 3.40 21.77 -8.44
C GLU A 159 3.81 22.99 -7.61
N LEU A 160 4.72 22.80 -6.65
CA LEU A 160 5.27 23.87 -5.82
C LEU A 160 5.98 24.96 -6.65
N ALA A 161 6.81 24.55 -7.61
CA ALA A 161 7.53 25.49 -8.47
C ALA A 161 6.56 26.36 -9.28
N ARG A 162 5.49 25.76 -9.83
CA ARG A 162 4.43 26.48 -10.56
C ARG A 162 3.65 27.44 -9.65
N GLN A 163 3.30 27.01 -8.43
CA GLN A 163 2.62 27.88 -7.46
C GLN A 163 3.49 29.10 -7.09
N ARG A 164 4.80 28.88 -6.89
CA ARG A 164 5.75 29.97 -6.62
C ARG A 164 5.84 30.97 -7.77
N GLN A 165 5.80 30.51 -9.02
CA GLN A 165 5.81 31.40 -10.19
C GLN A 165 4.54 32.25 -10.30
N LYS A 166 3.37 31.70 -9.96
CA LYS A 166 2.09 32.45 -9.99
C LYS A 166 1.96 33.51 -8.90
N ASN A 167 2.68 33.34 -7.80
CA ASN A 167 2.65 34.25 -6.65
C ASN A 167 3.75 35.33 -6.71
N LYS A 168 4.54 35.36 -7.79
CA LYS A 168 5.46 36.45 -8.12
C LYS A 168 4.81 37.38 -9.13
#